data_AF-A0A2J6WV79-F1
#
_entry.id   AF-A0A2J6WV79-F1
#
_cell.length_a   1.000
_cell.length_b   1.000
_cell.length_c   1.000
_cell.angle_alpha   90.00
_cell.angle_beta   90.00
_cell.angle_gamma   90.00
#
_symmetry.space_group_name_H-M   'P 1'
#
loop_
_entity.id
_entity.type
_entity.pdbx_description
1 polymer ?
#
loop_
_entity_poly.entity_id
_entity_poly.type
_entity_poly.pdbx_seq_one_letter_code
_entity_poly.pdbx_strand_id
1 'polypeptide(L)'
;DRVWVVTSQTDPLDRHLVVAASLLDWLINIGRWVMLRDVPHAVRATLVMVLGRMRTLRIRLDVPARLPPSLSAWTPQSADERVLAAYRRLLRRQLSVGWTPELLSIPVRDVARLYELWCAVRVALSLLRLGSSEVLTQTLLASDLTLQITTGHPLLTLALPNNTTITLRYQPRYTPNSTPFRSLDDRVRVPDLAIEIAAPNRSPTLIILDAKYRSESGELPAHVLDEGYSYLAGLGREHGGCAVSALALLFPGHNAPITYASGLTVLPLLPGASCDNLDSWLRHNVLDRIT
;
A
#
# COMPACT_ATOMS: atom_id res chain seq x y z
N ASP A 1 8.81 -48.63 15.02
CA ASP A 1 7.55 -48.20 14.39
C ASP A 1 7.71 -46.87 13.65
N ARG A 2 7.79 -46.93 12.32
CA ARG A 2 7.74 -45.75 11.45
C ARG A 2 6.29 -45.57 11.00
N VAL A 3 5.61 -44.57 11.56
CA VAL A 3 4.26 -44.20 11.12
C VAL A 3 4.39 -43.43 9.81
N TRP A 4 4.00 -44.06 8.71
CA TRP A 4 3.77 -43.38 7.44
C TRP A 4 2.51 -42.54 7.58
N VAL A 5 2.66 -41.21 7.48
CA VAL A 5 1.51 -40.31 7.33
C VAL A 5 0.93 -40.55 5.95
N VAL A 6 -0.17 -41.30 5.89
CA VAL A 6 -0.99 -41.44 4.69
C VAL A 6 -1.56 -40.05 4.38
N THR A 7 -1.00 -39.38 3.37
CA THR A 7 -1.64 -38.19 2.79
C THR A 7 -2.92 -38.65 2.11
N SER A 8 -4.06 -38.07 2.53
CA SER A 8 -5.35 -38.36 1.93
C SER A 8 -5.31 -38.02 0.43
N GLN A 9 -5.46 -39.03 -0.42
CA GLN A 9 -5.76 -38.81 -1.84
C GLN A 9 -7.10 -38.08 -1.91
N THR A 10 -7.07 -36.88 -2.48
CA THR A 10 -8.27 -36.05 -2.67
C THR A 10 -9.05 -36.57 -3.87
N ASP A 11 -10.35 -36.80 -3.65
CA ASP A 11 -11.30 -37.35 -4.62
C ASP A 11 -11.30 -36.49 -5.91
N PRO A 12 -11.25 -37.09 -7.11
CA PRO A 12 -11.36 -36.35 -8.37
C PRO A 12 -12.59 -35.42 -8.44
N LEU A 13 -13.70 -35.76 -7.77
CA LEU A 13 -14.88 -34.88 -7.69
C LEU A 13 -14.60 -33.58 -6.92
N ASP A 14 -13.78 -33.63 -5.87
CA ASP A 14 -13.35 -32.45 -5.12
C ASP A 14 -12.48 -31.51 -5.96
N ARG A 15 -11.70 -32.05 -6.90
CA ARG A 15 -10.81 -31.23 -7.75
C ARG A 15 -11.60 -30.33 -8.70
N HIS A 16 -12.67 -30.84 -9.30
CA HIS A 16 -13.51 -30.05 -10.20
C HIS A 16 -14.23 -28.91 -9.48
N LEU A 17 -14.71 -29.17 -8.26
CA LEU A 17 -15.32 -28.15 -7.42
C LEU A 17 -14.31 -27.09 -6.98
N VAL A 18 -13.07 -27.49 -6.62
CA VAL A 18 -11.98 -26.56 -6.30
C VAL A 18 -11.62 -25.68 -7.49
N VAL A 19 -11.48 -26.25 -8.69
CA VAL A 19 -11.20 -25.49 -9.92
C VAL A 19 -12.35 -24.52 -10.24
N ALA A 20 -13.60 -24.96 -10.12
CA ALA A 20 -14.77 -24.11 -10.33
C ALA A 20 -14.84 -22.96 -9.33
N ALA A 21 -14.52 -23.21 -8.06
CA ALA A 21 -14.44 -22.19 -7.02
C ALA A 21 -13.32 -21.16 -7.31
N SER A 22 -12.14 -21.62 -7.71
CA SER A 22 -11.01 -20.75 -8.08
C SER A 22 -11.31 -19.90 -9.32
N LEU A 23 -11.97 -20.46 -10.34
CA LEU A 23 -12.40 -19.73 -11.53
C LEU A 23 -13.44 -18.66 -11.19
N LEU A 24 -14.41 -18.97 -10.32
CA LEU A 24 -15.39 -18.00 -9.85
C LEU A 24 -14.73 -16.88 -9.04
N ASP A 25 -13.79 -17.20 -8.15
CA ASP A 25 -13.03 -16.20 -7.41
C ASP A 25 -12.26 -15.27 -8.36
N TRP A 26 -11.62 -15.82 -9.40
CA TRP A 26 -10.92 -15.06 -10.44
C TRP A 26 -11.86 -14.15 -11.24
N LEU A 27 -13.01 -14.65 -11.71
CA LEU A 27 -14.00 -13.86 -12.46
C LEU A 27 -14.65 -12.76 -11.61
N ILE A 28 -14.92 -13.05 -10.34
CA ILE A 28 -15.43 -12.05 -9.38
C ILE A 28 -14.41 -10.92 -9.20
N ASN A 29 -13.12 -11.27 -9.16
CA ASN A 29 -12.04 -10.31 -9.02
C ASN A 29 -11.88 -9.44 -10.27
N ILE A 30 -11.93 -10.02 -11.47
CA ILE A 30 -11.88 -9.24 -12.73
C ILE A 30 -13.05 -8.28 -12.80
N GLY A 31 -14.28 -8.72 -12.52
CA GLY A 31 -15.43 -7.83 -12.56
C GLY A 31 -15.34 -6.69 -11.54
N ARG A 32 -14.76 -6.91 -10.36
CA ARG A 32 -14.49 -5.82 -9.40
C ARG A 32 -13.46 -4.82 -9.91
N TRP A 33 -12.46 -5.27 -10.67
CA TRP A 33 -11.52 -4.36 -11.32
C TRP A 33 -12.15 -3.56 -12.45
N VAL A 34 -13.02 -4.19 -13.24
CA VAL A 34 -13.80 -3.48 -14.26
C VAL A 34 -14.72 -2.42 -13.62
N MET A 35 -15.31 -2.70 -12.45
CA MET A 35 -16.12 -1.72 -11.68
C MET A 35 -15.36 -0.45 -11.27
N LEU A 36 -14.04 -0.55 -11.08
CA LEU A 36 -13.20 0.57 -10.66
C LEU A 36 -12.78 1.46 -11.83
N ARG A 37 -13.03 1.04 -13.08
CA ARG A 37 -12.84 1.88 -14.26
C ARG A 37 -14.06 2.77 -14.49
N ASP A 38 -13.89 3.78 -15.35
CA ASP A 38 -15.00 4.64 -15.73
C ASP A 38 -15.92 3.91 -16.71
N VAL A 39 -16.88 3.18 -16.16
CA VAL A 39 -17.82 2.34 -16.90
C VAL A 39 -19.23 2.96 -16.84
N PRO A 40 -19.97 3.04 -17.98
CA PRO A 40 -21.32 3.59 -18.03
C PRO A 40 -22.25 2.99 -16.97
N HIS A 41 -23.13 3.81 -16.39
CA HIS A 41 -24.00 3.41 -15.27
C HIS A 41 -24.83 2.14 -15.53
N ALA A 42 -25.36 1.96 -16.75
CA ALA A 42 -26.13 0.77 -17.12
C ALA A 42 -25.27 -0.51 -17.12
N VAL A 43 -24.03 -0.42 -17.60
CA VAL A 43 -23.06 -1.53 -17.60
C VAL A 43 -22.60 -1.81 -16.18
N ARG A 44 -22.43 -0.77 -15.35
CA ARG A 44 -22.12 -0.90 -13.93
C ARG A 44 -23.23 -1.66 -13.18
N ALA A 45 -24.49 -1.26 -13.33
CA ALA A 45 -25.62 -1.94 -12.69
C ALA A 45 -25.70 -3.43 -13.07
N THR A 46 -25.52 -3.73 -14.36
CA THR A 46 -25.48 -5.10 -14.88
C THR A 46 -24.34 -5.91 -14.27
N LEU A 47 -23.15 -5.31 -14.17
CA LEU A 47 -21.95 -5.98 -13.70
C LEU A 47 -21.97 -6.18 -12.18
N VAL A 48 -22.60 -5.30 -11.39
CA VAL A 48 -22.93 -5.53 -9.97
C VAL A 48 -23.85 -6.74 -9.82
N MET A 49 -24.90 -6.83 -10.64
CA MET A 49 -25.86 -7.94 -10.60
C MET A 49 -25.20 -9.28 -10.92
N VAL A 50 -24.37 -9.32 -11.97
CA VAL A 50 -23.62 -10.52 -12.38
C VAL A 50 -22.63 -10.94 -11.28
N LEU A 51 -21.88 -10.00 -10.71
CA LEU A 51 -20.98 -10.26 -9.59
C LEU A 51 -21.72 -10.78 -8.36
N GLY A 52 -22.91 -10.24 -8.07
CA GLY A 52 -23.78 -10.72 -7.00
C GLY A 52 -24.17 -12.18 -7.20
N ARG A 53 -24.62 -12.55 -8.40
CA ARG A 53 -24.98 -13.93 -8.75
C ARG A 53 -23.78 -14.88 -8.67
N MET A 54 -22.61 -14.46 -9.16
CA MET A 54 -21.38 -15.24 -9.06
C MET A 54 -20.97 -15.49 -7.61
N ARG A 55 -21.13 -14.50 -6.71
CA ARG A 55 -20.89 -14.69 -5.27
C ARG A 55 -21.87 -15.68 -4.64
N THR A 56 -23.14 -15.61 -5.00
CA THR A 56 -24.14 -16.58 -4.53
C THR A 56 -23.80 -18.00 -5.00
N LEU A 57 -23.37 -18.17 -6.24
CA LEU A 57 -22.90 -19.45 -6.77
C LEU A 57 -21.63 -19.93 -6.04
N ARG A 58 -20.69 -19.03 -5.77
CA ARG A 58 -19.45 -19.34 -5.03
C ARG A 58 -19.70 -19.83 -3.60
N ILE A 59 -20.71 -19.28 -2.92
CA ILE A 59 -21.12 -19.71 -1.57
C ILE A 59 -21.76 -21.10 -1.61
N ARG A 60 -22.52 -21.42 -2.67
CA ARG A 60 -23.20 -22.71 -2.83
C ARG A 60 -22.27 -23.88 -3.16
N LEU A 61 -21.05 -23.62 -3.63
CA LEU A 61 -20.12 -24.69 -4.02
C LEU A 61 -19.53 -25.47 -2.83
N ASP A 62 -19.75 -25.02 -1.58
CA ASP A 62 -19.29 -25.65 -0.32
C ASP A 62 -17.87 -26.27 -0.35
N VAL A 63 -16.99 -25.68 -1.16
CA VAL A 63 -15.58 -26.03 -1.19
C VAL A 63 -14.91 -25.22 -0.07
N PRO A 64 -14.40 -25.87 0.99
CA PRO A 64 -13.58 -25.18 1.96
C PRO A 64 -12.44 -24.56 1.18
N ALA A 65 -12.31 -23.23 1.26
CA ALA A 65 -11.19 -22.53 0.67
C ALA A 65 -9.93 -23.26 1.14
N ARG A 66 -9.20 -23.93 0.22
CA ARG A 66 -7.87 -24.45 0.54
C ARG A 66 -7.02 -23.23 0.82
N LEU A 67 -7.04 -22.82 2.08
CA LEU A 67 -6.07 -21.93 2.65
C LEU A 67 -4.72 -22.56 2.32
N PRO A 68 -3.74 -21.78 1.82
CA PRO A 68 -2.37 -22.28 1.74
C PRO A 68 -2.00 -22.92 3.08
N PRO A 69 -1.22 -24.01 3.08
CA PRO A 69 -0.99 -24.86 4.24
C PRO A 69 -0.78 -23.97 5.46
N SER A 70 -1.67 -24.12 6.45
CA SER A 70 -1.53 -23.40 7.69
C SER A 70 -0.18 -23.78 8.25
N LEU A 71 0.79 -22.86 8.19
CA LEU A 71 1.91 -22.87 9.12
C LEU A 71 1.24 -22.93 10.50
N SER A 72 1.28 -24.13 11.11
CA SER A 72 0.89 -24.48 12.48
C SER A 72 -0.05 -23.48 13.15
N ALA A 73 -1.33 -23.83 13.36
CA ALA A 73 -2.35 -23.05 14.10
C ALA A 73 -1.76 -22.07 15.12
N TRP A 74 -1.34 -20.90 14.63
CA TRP A 74 -0.56 -19.96 15.41
C TRP A 74 -1.57 -19.04 16.06
N THR A 75 -1.78 -19.27 17.36
CA THR A 75 -2.63 -18.43 18.19
C THR A 75 -1.80 -17.25 18.67
N PRO A 76 -2.13 -16.00 18.28
CA PRO A 76 -1.41 -14.82 18.75
C PRO A 76 -1.55 -14.71 20.28
N GLN A 77 -0.42 -14.65 20.98
CA GLN A 77 -0.31 -14.57 22.44
C GLN A 77 -0.11 -13.13 22.93
N SER A 78 0.48 -12.24 22.13
CA SER A 78 0.69 -10.82 22.50
C SER A 78 -0.30 -9.84 21.83
N ALA A 79 -0.32 -8.58 22.28
CA ALA A 79 -1.09 -7.51 21.64
C ALA A 79 -0.58 -7.24 20.20
N ASP A 80 0.74 -7.17 20.02
CA ASP A 80 1.38 -6.98 18.71
C ASP A 80 1.13 -8.15 17.75
N GLU A 81 1.07 -9.38 18.26
CA GLU A 81 0.73 -10.56 17.47
C GLU A 81 -0.73 -10.56 16.99
N ARG A 82 -1.64 -10.03 17.81
CA ARG A 82 -3.05 -9.85 17.43
C ARG A 82 -3.20 -8.74 16.39
N VAL A 83 -2.45 -7.65 16.53
CA VAL A 83 -2.36 -6.58 15.52
C VAL A 83 -1.82 -7.15 14.21
N LEU A 84 -0.73 -7.91 14.26
CA LEU A 84 -0.14 -8.59 13.10
C LEU A 84 -1.14 -9.52 12.39
N ALA A 85 -1.83 -10.38 13.13
CA ALA A 85 -2.85 -11.27 12.59
C ALA A 85 -4.02 -10.48 11.96
N ALA A 86 -4.44 -9.39 12.62
CA ALA A 86 -5.47 -8.50 12.11
C ALA A 86 -5.02 -7.80 10.81
N TYR A 87 -3.78 -7.31 10.74
CA TYR A 87 -3.20 -6.67 9.55
C TYR A 87 -3.13 -7.63 8.37
N ARG A 88 -2.61 -8.83 8.59
CA ARG A 88 -2.55 -9.89 7.56
C ARG A 88 -3.94 -10.23 7.06
N ARG A 89 -4.92 -10.37 7.96
CA ARG A 89 -6.32 -10.64 7.61
C ARG A 89 -6.98 -9.48 6.88
N LEU A 90 -6.73 -8.25 7.31
CA LEU A 90 -7.29 -7.03 6.73
C LEU A 90 -6.74 -6.78 5.33
N LEU A 91 -5.43 -6.90 5.14
CA LEU A 91 -4.79 -6.78 3.84
C LEU A 91 -5.23 -7.88 2.88
N ARG A 92 -5.31 -9.14 3.33
CA ARG A 92 -5.89 -10.24 2.53
C ARG A 92 -7.32 -9.93 2.10
N ARG A 93 -8.14 -9.36 3.00
CA ARG A 93 -9.54 -9.00 2.72
C ARG A 93 -9.68 -7.78 1.81
N GLN A 94 -8.81 -6.77 1.97
CA GLN A 94 -8.90 -5.50 1.24
C GLN A 94 -8.26 -5.59 -0.15
N LEU A 95 -7.19 -6.36 -0.31
CA LEU A 95 -6.41 -6.41 -1.56
C LEU A 95 -6.69 -7.66 -2.40
N SER A 96 -7.23 -8.75 -1.81
CA SER A 96 -7.55 -10.01 -2.51
C SER A 96 -6.40 -10.58 -3.36
N VAL A 97 -5.15 -10.30 -2.98
CA VAL A 97 -3.92 -10.77 -3.62
C VAL A 97 -3.18 -11.78 -2.77
N GLY A 98 -2.48 -12.70 -3.45
CA GLY A 98 -1.55 -13.62 -2.81
C GLY A 98 -0.36 -12.86 -2.24
N TRP A 99 0.25 -13.38 -1.18
CA TRP A 99 1.48 -12.84 -0.63
C TRP A 99 2.66 -13.67 -1.14
N THR A 100 3.81 -13.04 -1.41
CA THR A 100 5.03 -13.83 -1.53
C THR A 100 5.33 -14.50 -0.17
N PRO A 101 5.93 -15.70 -0.17
CA PRO A 101 6.28 -16.41 1.07
C PRO A 101 7.12 -15.56 2.04
N GLU A 102 7.94 -14.63 1.54
CA GLU A 102 8.78 -13.77 2.39
C GLU A 102 7.93 -12.82 3.26
N LEU A 103 6.85 -12.25 2.72
CA LEU A 103 5.94 -11.35 3.46
C LEU A 103 5.12 -12.09 4.54
N LEU A 104 4.85 -13.38 4.32
CA LEU A 104 4.18 -14.26 5.31
C LEU A 104 5.13 -14.72 6.41
N SER A 105 6.44 -14.72 6.14
CA SER A 105 7.48 -15.12 7.09
C SER A 105 7.93 -14.00 8.05
N ILE A 106 7.40 -12.77 7.88
CA ILE A 106 7.79 -11.63 8.73
C ILE A 106 7.52 -11.97 10.21
N PRO A 107 8.56 -12.07 11.06
CA PRO A 107 8.40 -12.41 12.46
C PRO A 107 7.70 -11.28 13.22
N VAL A 108 7.07 -11.64 14.34
CA VAL A 108 6.32 -10.75 15.24
C VAL A 108 7.10 -9.49 15.65
N ARG A 109 8.43 -9.58 15.70
CA ARG A 109 9.35 -8.47 15.98
C ARG A 109 9.34 -7.34 14.93
N ASP A 110 8.73 -7.55 13.76
CA ASP A 110 8.77 -6.63 12.62
C ASP A 110 7.39 -6.03 12.30
N VAL A 111 6.52 -5.83 13.30
CA VAL A 111 5.21 -5.16 13.10
C VAL A 111 5.38 -3.77 12.47
N ALA A 112 6.45 -3.05 12.82
CA ALA A 112 6.80 -1.78 12.22
C ALA A 112 6.99 -1.90 10.70
N ARG A 113 7.68 -2.94 10.23
CA ARG A 113 7.88 -3.19 8.80
C ARG A 113 6.57 -3.51 8.09
N LEU A 114 5.69 -4.26 8.73
CA LEU A 114 4.39 -4.57 8.14
C LEU A 114 3.46 -3.37 8.09
N TYR A 115 3.53 -2.50 9.09
CA TYR A 115 2.84 -1.22 9.07
C TYR A 115 3.36 -0.34 7.93
N GLU A 116 4.68 -0.24 7.76
CA GLU A 116 5.32 0.49 6.65
C GLU A 116 4.85 -0.04 5.28
N LEU A 117 4.88 -1.35 5.08
CA LEU A 117 4.41 -1.98 3.83
C LEU A 117 2.91 -1.76 3.61
N TRP A 118 2.10 -1.83 4.67
CA TRP A 118 0.69 -1.50 4.60
C TRP A 118 0.49 -0.04 4.17
N CYS A 119 1.22 0.90 4.78
CA CYS A 119 1.22 2.31 4.40
C CYS A 119 1.59 2.50 2.93
N ALA A 120 2.62 1.81 2.43
CA ALA A 120 3.03 1.86 1.02
C ALA A 120 1.87 1.51 0.07
N VAL A 121 1.18 0.39 0.35
CA VAL A 121 0.02 -0.02 -0.45
C VAL A 121 -1.12 0.98 -0.32
N ARG A 122 -1.39 1.48 0.89
CA ARG A 122 -2.46 2.45 1.10
C ARG A 122 -2.22 3.74 0.33
N VAL A 123 -1.01 4.28 0.37
CA VAL A 123 -0.63 5.47 -0.40
C VAL A 123 -0.80 5.22 -1.89
N ALA A 124 -0.34 4.08 -2.41
CA ALA A 124 -0.52 3.73 -3.82
C ALA A 124 -2.01 3.69 -4.22
N LEU A 125 -2.86 3.07 -3.41
CA LEU A 125 -4.30 3.00 -3.66
C LEU A 125 -4.97 4.37 -3.56
N SER A 126 -4.56 5.21 -2.62
CA SER A 126 -5.06 6.57 -2.49
C SER A 126 -4.67 7.43 -3.70
N LEU A 127 -3.44 7.31 -4.19
CA LEU A 127 -2.98 7.97 -5.43
C LEU A 127 -3.80 7.53 -6.65
N LEU A 128 -4.10 6.23 -6.79
CA LEU A 128 -4.95 5.73 -7.87
C LEU A 128 -6.39 6.29 -7.84
N ARG A 129 -6.84 6.80 -6.68
CA ARG A 129 -8.15 7.44 -6.53
C ARG A 129 -8.10 8.95 -6.73
N LEU A 130 -6.92 9.53 -6.94
CA LEU A 130 -6.75 10.94 -7.27
C LEU A 130 -7.17 11.20 -8.72
N GLY A 131 -8.48 11.32 -8.96
CA GLY A 131 -9.06 11.83 -10.21
C GLY A 131 -8.64 11.11 -11.49
N SER A 132 -8.72 11.81 -12.61
CA SER A 132 -8.48 11.33 -14.00
C SER A 132 -7.02 11.04 -14.32
N SER A 133 -6.33 10.29 -13.44
CA SER A 133 -4.94 9.87 -13.62
C SER A 133 -4.86 8.64 -14.53
N GLU A 134 -3.92 8.65 -15.48
CA GLU A 134 -3.57 7.47 -16.26
C GLU A 134 -2.41 6.71 -15.59
N VAL A 135 -2.51 5.39 -15.48
CA VAL A 135 -1.42 4.55 -14.94
C VAL A 135 -0.42 4.28 -16.06
N LEU A 136 0.79 4.84 -15.94
CA LEU A 136 1.88 4.61 -16.89
C LEU A 136 2.61 3.29 -16.58
N THR A 137 2.97 3.08 -15.31
CA THR A 137 3.65 1.85 -14.86
C THR A 137 3.20 1.47 -13.45
N GLN A 138 3.24 0.17 -13.14
CA GLN A 138 3.00 -0.33 -11.79
C GLN A 138 3.86 -1.59 -11.56
N THR A 139 4.53 -1.66 -10.41
CA THR A 139 5.24 -2.85 -9.94
C THR A 139 4.68 -3.39 -8.62
N LEU A 140 3.63 -2.73 -8.09
CA LEU A 140 2.99 -3.10 -6.84
C LEU A 140 2.41 -4.52 -6.90
N LEU A 141 1.92 -4.94 -8.07
CA LEU A 141 1.37 -6.26 -8.31
C LEU A 141 2.11 -6.98 -9.43
N ALA A 142 2.53 -8.21 -9.16
CA ALA A 142 3.00 -9.14 -10.17
C ALA A 142 1.84 -9.65 -11.05
N SER A 143 2.18 -10.30 -12.17
CA SER A 143 1.21 -10.86 -13.11
C SER A 143 0.30 -11.93 -12.51
N ASP A 144 0.77 -12.63 -11.48
CA ASP A 144 -0.01 -13.62 -10.71
C ASP A 144 -0.85 -12.98 -9.59
N LEU A 145 -0.93 -11.64 -9.57
CA LEU A 145 -1.62 -10.86 -8.55
C LEU A 145 -1.01 -11.12 -7.16
N THR A 146 0.32 -11.20 -7.07
CA THR A 146 1.02 -11.12 -5.79
C THR A 146 1.54 -9.71 -5.53
N LEU A 147 1.46 -9.27 -4.27
CA LEU A 147 2.01 -7.96 -3.88
C LEU A 147 3.54 -8.01 -3.93
N GLN A 148 4.14 -7.11 -4.71
CA GLN A 148 5.58 -6.91 -4.80
C GLN A 148 5.93 -5.47 -4.42
N ILE A 149 6.68 -5.33 -3.33
CA ILE A 149 7.18 -4.03 -2.88
C ILE A 149 8.70 -4.06 -3.00
N THR A 150 9.22 -3.33 -3.98
CA THR A 150 10.65 -3.30 -4.33
C THR A 150 11.23 -1.91 -4.14
N THR A 151 12.49 -1.82 -3.70
CA THR A 151 13.16 -0.54 -3.46
C THR A 151 13.86 0.05 -4.70
N GLY A 152 14.19 -0.80 -5.68
CA GLY A 152 14.93 -0.40 -6.89
C GLY A 152 14.08 0.31 -7.95
N HIS A 153 12.79 0.02 -8.02
CA HIS A 153 11.89 0.52 -9.05
C HIS A 153 10.71 1.29 -8.44
N PRO A 154 10.13 2.27 -9.16
CA PRO A 154 8.88 2.90 -8.76
C PRO A 154 7.78 1.86 -8.54
N LEU A 155 7.02 2.01 -7.46
CA LEU A 155 5.85 1.17 -7.20
C LEU A 155 4.71 1.49 -8.17
N LEU A 156 4.55 2.78 -8.48
CA LEU A 156 3.46 3.31 -9.29
C LEU A 156 3.92 4.60 -9.96
N THR A 157 3.68 4.73 -11.26
CA THR A 157 3.83 5.99 -12.00
C THR A 157 2.51 6.36 -12.65
N LEU A 158 2.05 7.58 -12.40
CA LEU A 158 0.81 8.14 -12.92
C LEU A 158 1.10 9.37 -13.79
N ALA A 159 0.33 9.53 -14.87
CA ALA A 159 0.22 10.77 -15.62
C ALA A 159 -1.08 11.48 -15.24
N LEU A 160 -0.97 12.76 -14.88
CA LEU A 160 -2.11 13.66 -14.71
C LEU A 160 -2.47 14.33 -16.04
N PRO A 161 -3.71 14.82 -16.22
CA PRO A 161 -4.15 15.49 -17.45
C PRO A 161 -3.33 16.72 -17.87
N ASN A 162 -2.60 17.34 -16.95
CA ASN A 162 -1.75 18.51 -17.20
C ASN A 162 -0.29 18.14 -17.55
N ASN A 163 -0.06 16.92 -18.04
CA ASN A 163 1.27 16.35 -18.32
C ASN A 163 2.20 16.26 -17.09
N THR A 164 1.66 16.35 -15.88
CA THR A 164 2.43 16.09 -14.66
C THR A 164 2.58 14.59 -14.45
N THR A 165 3.80 14.16 -14.14
CA THR A 165 4.09 12.79 -13.75
C THR A 165 4.24 12.69 -12.24
N ILE A 166 3.56 11.72 -11.64
CA ILE A 166 3.68 11.36 -10.23
C ILE A 166 4.33 9.97 -10.16
N THR A 167 5.41 9.84 -9.40
CA THR A 167 6.12 8.57 -9.20
C THR A 167 6.20 8.25 -7.73
N LEU A 168 5.53 7.17 -7.29
CA LEU A 168 5.62 6.64 -5.93
C LEU A 168 6.80 5.68 -5.84
N ARG A 169 7.71 5.92 -4.91
CA ARG A 169 8.87 5.06 -4.63
C ARG A 169 8.86 4.55 -3.20
N TYR A 170 9.37 3.35 -3.01
CA TYR A 170 9.55 2.72 -1.71
C TYR A 170 11.02 2.68 -1.33
N GLN A 171 11.35 3.18 -0.14
CA GLN A 171 12.71 3.33 0.36
C GLN A 171 13.69 3.88 -0.68
N PRO A 172 13.35 4.97 -1.42
CA PRO A 172 14.26 5.57 -2.38
C PRO A 172 15.53 6.05 -1.68
N ARG A 173 16.68 5.88 -2.31
CA ARG A 173 17.97 6.29 -1.77
C ARG A 173 18.43 7.56 -2.45
N TYR A 174 18.34 8.69 -1.75
CA TYR A 174 18.86 9.96 -2.25
C TYR A 174 20.28 10.17 -1.73
N THR A 175 21.24 9.96 -2.62
CA THR A 175 22.66 10.22 -2.37
C THR A 175 23.01 11.68 -2.68
N PRO A 176 24.18 12.19 -2.27
CA PRO A 176 24.62 13.55 -2.62
C PRO A 176 24.76 13.78 -4.14
N ASN A 177 24.97 12.70 -4.90
CA ASN A 177 25.15 12.73 -6.35
C ASN A 177 23.88 12.37 -7.13
N SER A 178 22.75 12.18 -6.45
CA SER A 178 21.50 11.78 -7.10
C SER A 178 20.88 12.92 -7.92
N THR A 179 20.11 12.56 -8.93
CA THR A 179 19.35 13.48 -9.79
C THR A 179 17.95 12.91 -10.03
N PRO A 180 16.89 13.75 -10.13
CA PRO A 180 16.91 15.20 -9.95
C PRO A 180 16.95 15.63 -8.47
N PHE A 181 16.73 14.71 -7.55
CA PHE A 181 16.76 14.93 -6.10
C PHE A 181 18.02 14.35 -5.48
N ARG A 182 18.58 15.05 -4.49
CA ARG A 182 19.79 14.62 -3.77
C ARG A 182 19.73 14.94 -2.30
N SER A 183 20.61 14.30 -1.54
CA SER A 183 20.93 14.80 -0.21
C SER A 183 21.76 16.09 -0.31
N LEU A 184 21.49 17.04 0.57
CA LEU A 184 22.23 18.30 0.71
C LEU A 184 23.41 18.21 1.68
N ASP A 185 23.61 17.04 2.29
CA ASP A 185 24.74 16.73 3.15
C ASP A 185 25.48 15.48 2.63
N ASP A 186 26.44 14.96 3.38
CA ASP A 186 27.27 13.82 3.02
C ASP A 186 26.56 12.46 3.20
N ARG A 187 25.32 12.45 3.71
CA ARG A 187 24.59 11.23 4.04
C ARG A 187 23.70 10.77 2.90
N VAL A 188 23.34 9.50 2.93
CA VAL A 188 22.27 8.96 2.09
C VAL A 188 20.96 9.08 2.86
N ARG A 189 19.98 9.76 2.28
CA ARG A 189 18.64 9.91 2.85
C ARG A 189 17.72 8.84 2.28
N VAL A 190 17.07 8.07 3.16
CA VAL A 190 16.23 6.93 2.77
C VAL A 190 14.89 7.00 3.52
N PRO A 191 13.94 7.84 3.05
CA PRO A 191 12.58 7.86 3.60
C PRO A 191 11.84 6.56 3.25
N ASP A 192 10.84 6.16 4.04
CA ASP A 192 10.06 4.94 3.72
C ASP A 192 9.33 5.05 2.37
N LEU A 193 8.73 6.21 2.10
CA LEU A 193 8.03 6.49 0.85
C LEU A 193 8.38 7.90 0.36
N ALA A 194 8.50 8.03 -0.95
CA ALA A 194 8.53 9.34 -1.59
C ALA A 194 7.59 9.35 -2.79
N ILE A 195 6.91 10.48 -2.96
CA ILE A 195 6.17 10.81 -4.17
C ILE A 195 6.99 11.88 -4.88
N GLU A 196 7.56 11.50 -6.01
CA GLU A 196 8.30 12.38 -6.90
C GLU A 196 7.33 12.99 -7.91
N ILE A 197 7.31 14.31 -7.98
CA ILE A 197 6.40 15.06 -8.83
C ILE A 197 7.21 15.84 -9.86
N ALA A 198 6.95 15.57 -11.13
CA ALA A 198 7.55 16.28 -12.26
C ALA A 198 6.44 16.89 -13.11
N ALA A 199 6.30 18.22 -13.05
CA ALA A 199 5.34 18.97 -13.86
C ALA A 199 6.08 19.76 -14.96
N PRO A 200 5.46 19.96 -16.14
CA PRO A 200 6.05 20.80 -17.18
C PRO A 200 6.36 22.20 -16.66
N ASN A 201 7.54 22.73 -17.01
CA ASN A 201 7.99 24.09 -16.65
C ASN A 201 8.06 24.40 -15.15
N ARG A 202 7.99 23.39 -14.27
CA ARG A 202 8.22 23.56 -12.83
C ARG A 202 9.42 22.72 -12.41
N SER A 203 10.15 23.20 -11.40
CA SER A 203 11.18 22.37 -10.78
C SER A 203 10.53 21.16 -10.12
N PRO A 204 11.12 19.95 -10.23
CA PRO A 204 10.54 18.75 -9.64
C PRO A 204 10.50 18.86 -8.11
N THR A 205 9.48 18.28 -7.49
CA THR A 205 9.25 18.34 -6.04
C THR A 205 9.06 16.95 -5.44
N LEU A 206 9.32 16.85 -4.13
CA LEU A 206 9.15 15.65 -3.34
C LEU A 206 8.03 15.84 -2.32
N ILE A 207 7.24 14.79 -2.14
CA ILE A 207 6.46 14.60 -0.91
C ILE A 207 7.02 13.36 -0.22
N ILE A 208 7.33 13.48 1.06
CA ILE A 208 7.86 12.39 1.86
C ILE A 208 6.77 11.83 2.77
N LEU A 209 6.64 10.51 2.83
CA LEU A 209 5.81 9.84 3.83
C LEU A 209 6.65 8.80 4.57
N ASP A 210 6.62 8.85 5.90
CA ASP A 210 7.48 8.02 6.74
C ASP A 210 6.63 7.33 7.82
N ALA A 211 6.70 6.01 7.91
CA ALA A 211 5.79 5.19 8.68
C ALA A 211 6.37 4.85 10.05
N LYS A 212 5.71 5.34 11.10
CA LYS A 212 6.12 5.18 12.49
C LYS A 212 5.11 4.33 13.25
N TYR A 213 5.41 3.04 13.41
CA TYR A 213 4.62 2.15 14.26
C TYR A 213 5.02 2.34 15.74
N ARG A 214 4.10 2.85 16.55
CA ARG A 214 4.20 2.83 18.03
C ARG A 214 2.81 2.55 18.59
N SER A 215 2.71 1.62 19.54
CA SER A 215 1.43 1.08 19.99
C SER A 215 0.77 1.84 21.15
N GLU A 216 1.45 2.75 21.88
CA GLU A 216 0.96 3.08 23.24
C GLU A 216 0.70 4.54 23.62
N SER A 217 1.15 5.59 22.91
CA SER A 217 1.08 6.95 23.48
C SER A 217 0.30 8.02 22.70
N GLY A 218 -0.20 7.75 21.50
CA GLY A 218 -1.02 8.72 20.73
C GLY A 218 -0.30 9.99 20.26
N GLU A 219 0.82 10.35 20.89
CA GLU A 219 1.74 11.44 20.56
C GLU A 219 3.06 10.88 20.04
N LEU A 220 3.60 11.55 19.02
CA LEU A 220 4.92 11.20 18.47
C LEU A 220 6.01 11.81 19.36
N PRO A 221 7.01 11.02 19.79
CA PRO A 221 8.17 11.54 20.50
C PRO A 221 8.91 12.63 19.70
N ALA A 222 9.57 13.56 20.40
CA ALA A 222 10.31 14.66 19.77
C ALA A 222 11.32 14.18 18.72
N HIS A 223 12.07 13.11 18.99
CA HIS A 223 13.07 12.58 18.05
C HIS A 223 12.46 12.08 16.73
N VAL A 224 11.18 11.70 16.72
CA VAL A 224 10.46 11.30 15.50
C VAL A 224 10.14 12.52 14.64
N LEU A 225 9.85 13.67 15.27
CA LEU A 225 9.71 14.94 14.57
C LEU A 225 11.05 15.40 14.01
N ASP A 226 12.14 15.24 14.76
CA ASP A 226 13.50 15.58 14.32
C ASP A 226 13.92 14.82 13.07
N GLU A 227 13.57 13.53 12.98
CA GLU A 227 13.75 12.74 11.75
C GLU A 227 12.99 13.35 10.55
N GLY A 228 11.73 13.74 10.75
CA GLY A 228 10.94 14.43 9.74
C GLY A 228 11.56 15.77 9.30
N TYR A 229 11.97 16.61 10.27
CA TYR A 229 12.68 17.85 9.98
C TYR A 229 13.98 17.64 9.23
N SER A 230 14.68 16.55 9.52
CA SER A 230 15.90 16.21 8.82
C SER A 230 15.68 15.90 7.35
N TYR A 231 14.53 15.37 6.94
CA TYR A 231 14.20 15.21 5.52
C TYR A 231 13.86 16.56 4.85
N LEU A 232 13.10 17.42 5.53
CA LEU A 232 12.76 18.77 5.03
C LEU A 232 14.01 19.60 4.75
N ALA A 233 15.02 19.52 5.61
CA ALA A 233 16.27 20.26 5.48
C ALA A 233 17.30 19.54 4.61
N GLY A 234 17.34 18.21 4.63
CA GLY A 234 18.41 17.41 4.06
C GLY A 234 18.17 16.93 2.61
N LEU A 235 16.96 17.08 2.07
CA LEU A 235 16.62 16.70 0.70
C LEU A 235 16.39 17.94 -0.18
N GLY A 236 17.15 18.01 -1.26
CA GLY A 236 17.14 19.16 -2.15
C GLY A 236 17.39 18.82 -3.60
N ARG A 237 17.54 19.89 -4.38
CA ARG A 237 17.90 19.85 -5.80
C ARG A 237 19.38 20.20 -5.97
N GLU A 238 19.88 20.05 -7.19
CA GLU A 238 21.27 20.35 -7.53
C GLU A 238 21.76 21.74 -7.09
N HIS A 239 20.88 22.74 -7.09
CA HIS A 239 21.21 24.13 -6.76
C HIS A 239 21.11 24.43 -5.25
N GLY A 240 20.94 23.40 -4.40
CA GLY A 240 20.81 23.54 -2.95
C GLY A 240 19.42 23.92 -2.45
N GLY A 241 18.47 24.22 -3.35
CA GLY A 241 17.08 24.52 -2.97
C GLY A 241 16.35 23.29 -2.41
N CYS A 242 15.48 23.51 -1.41
CA CYS A 242 14.64 22.47 -0.84
C CYS A 242 13.75 21.82 -1.92
N ALA A 243 13.75 20.49 -1.97
CA ALA A 243 12.91 19.73 -2.89
C ALA A 243 11.60 19.28 -2.25
N VAL A 244 11.56 19.14 -0.93
CA VAL A 244 10.42 18.59 -0.19
C VAL A 244 9.34 19.65 -0.03
N SER A 245 8.22 19.49 -0.73
CA SER A 245 7.07 20.39 -0.65
C SER A 245 6.10 20.06 0.48
N ALA A 246 6.08 18.81 0.93
CA ALA A 246 5.26 18.35 2.05
C ALA A 246 5.86 17.08 2.66
N LEU A 247 5.62 16.85 3.96
CA LEU A 247 6.04 15.64 4.65
C LEU A 247 4.94 15.14 5.58
N ALA A 248 4.66 13.85 5.57
CA ALA A 248 3.75 13.20 6.50
C ALA A 248 4.42 12.08 7.30
N LEU A 249 4.31 12.14 8.63
CA LEU A 249 4.63 11.03 9.52
C LEU A 249 3.35 10.20 9.71
N LEU A 250 3.33 9.00 9.14
CA LEU A 250 2.20 8.08 9.21
C LEU A 250 2.29 7.26 10.49
N PHE A 251 1.27 7.25 11.35
CA PHE A 251 1.31 6.45 12.57
C PHE A 251 -0.05 5.80 12.89
N PRO A 252 -0.09 4.64 13.57
CA PRO A 252 -1.34 4.03 13.98
C PRO A 252 -2.09 4.96 14.96
N GLY A 253 -3.24 5.47 14.57
CA GLY A 253 -3.99 6.42 15.40
C GLY A 253 -5.35 6.78 14.81
N HIS A 254 -6.19 7.42 15.62
CA HIS A 254 -7.56 7.83 15.24
C HIS A 254 -7.77 9.34 15.34
N ASN A 255 -6.75 10.08 15.77
CA ASN A 255 -6.84 11.51 16.01
C ASN A 255 -7.02 12.28 14.68
N ALA A 256 -7.27 13.59 14.74
CA ALA A 256 -7.19 14.42 13.55
C ALA A 256 -5.71 14.60 13.14
N PRO A 257 -5.41 14.75 11.83
CA PRO A 257 -4.07 15.14 11.39
C PRO A 257 -3.68 16.49 11.98
N ILE A 258 -2.41 16.63 12.38
CA ILE A 258 -1.84 17.90 12.84
C ILE A 258 -0.78 18.32 11.84
N THR A 259 -0.94 19.50 11.22
CA THR A 259 0.06 20.07 10.31
C THR A 259 0.72 21.27 10.96
N TYR A 260 2.04 21.22 11.10
CA TYR A 260 2.84 22.32 11.62
C TYR A 260 3.17 23.34 10.52
N ALA A 261 3.52 24.56 10.93
CA ALA A 261 3.89 25.65 10.00
C ALA A 261 5.09 25.32 9.11
N SER A 262 5.92 24.36 9.51
CA SER A 262 7.05 23.81 8.75
C SER A 262 6.65 22.98 7.52
N GLY A 263 5.36 22.62 7.39
CA GLY A 263 4.87 21.69 6.36
C GLY A 263 4.99 20.21 6.74
N LEU A 264 5.44 19.90 7.96
CA LEU A 264 5.38 18.56 8.54
C LEU A 264 3.96 18.28 9.04
N THR A 265 3.38 17.17 8.61
CA THR A 265 2.08 16.66 9.08
C THR A 265 2.27 15.38 9.87
N VAL A 266 1.64 15.30 11.03
CA VAL A 266 1.46 14.08 11.81
C VAL A 266 0.12 13.49 11.39
N LEU A 267 0.16 12.41 10.60
CA LEU A 267 -1.00 11.85 9.91
C LEU A 267 -1.37 10.48 10.50
N PRO A 268 -2.45 10.40 11.31
CA PRO A 268 -2.93 9.15 11.85
C PRO A 268 -3.55 8.29 10.75
N LEU A 269 -3.09 7.04 10.68
CA LEU A 269 -3.48 6.10 9.65
C LEU A 269 -3.57 4.68 10.22
N LEU A 270 -4.72 4.34 10.79
CA LEU A 270 -4.95 3.02 11.37
C LEU A 270 -5.51 2.00 10.35
N PRO A 271 -4.98 0.77 10.34
CA PRO A 271 -5.53 -0.29 9.48
C PRO A 271 -6.92 -0.73 9.87
N GLY A 272 -7.80 -0.72 8.88
CA GLY A 272 -9.22 -1.04 9.04
C GLY A 272 -10.09 0.17 9.37
N ALA A 273 -9.48 1.31 9.72
CA ALA A 273 -10.18 2.58 9.80
C ALA A 273 -10.37 3.20 8.41
N SER A 274 -11.14 4.29 8.36
CA SER A 274 -11.24 5.11 7.14
C SER A 274 -9.88 5.71 6.78
N CYS A 275 -9.67 5.97 5.49
CA CYS A 275 -8.47 6.62 4.96
C CYS A 275 -8.75 8.02 4.41
N ASP A 276 -9.90 8.62 4.75
CA ASP A 276 -10.30 9.94 4.23
C ASP A 276 -9.28 11.03 4.52
N ASN A 277 -8.62 10.98 5.69
CA ASN A 277 -7.56 11.92 6.06
C ASN A 277 -6.34 11.82 5.13
N LEU A 278 -5.93 10.60 4.77
CA LEU A 278 -4.84 10.37 3.81
C LEU A 278 -5.26 10.82 2.41
N ASP A 279 -6.46 10.45 1.97
CA ASP A 279 -6.99 10.78 0.64
C ASP A 279 -7.10 12.32 0.48
N SER A 280 -7.61 13.01 1.49
CA SER A 280 -7.70 14.48 1.54
C SER A 280 -6.33 15.14 1.56
N TRP A 281 -5.41 14.66 2.40
CA TRP A 281 -4.05 15.21 2.48
C TRP A 281 -3.27 15.03 1.18
N LEU A 282 -3.37 13.85 0.54
CA LEU A 282 -2.75 13.60 -0.76
C LEU A 282 -3.37 14.46 -1.84
N ARG A 283 -4.70 14.58 -1.90
CA ARG A 283 -5.37 15.47 -2.85
C ARG A 283 -4.86 16.91 -2.73
N HIS A 284 -4.80 17.43 -1.51
CA HIS A 284 -4.32 18.79 -1.27
C HIS A 284 -2.86 18.99 -1.70
N ASN A 285 -1.97 18.07 -1.32
CA ASN A 285 -0.54 18.26 -1.56
C ASN A 285 -0.09 17.84 -2.97
N VAL A 286 -0.85 16.98 -3.65
CA VAL A 286 -0.54 16.48 -5.00
C VAL A 286 -1.35 17.19 -6.07
N LEU A 287 -2.65 17.42 -5.92
CA LEU A 287 -3.46 18.03 -6.97
C LEU A 287 -3.51 19.56 -6.84
N ASP A 288 -3.92 20.07 -5.67
CA ASP A 288 -4.19 21.50 -5.49
C ASP A 288 -2.94 22.38 -5.60
N ARG A 289 -1.74 21.81 -5.38
CA ARG A 289 -0.47 22.52 -5.50
C ARG A 289 0.10 22.54 -6.93
N ILE A 290 -0.43 21.71 -7.81
CA ILE A 290 0.07 21.55 -9.19
C ILE A 290 -0.83 22.30 -10.17
N THR A 291 -2.14 22.38 -9.91
CA THR A 291 -3.06 23.33 -10.56
C THR A 291 -2.68 24.75 -10.22
#